data_AF-A0A9D8PHB1-F1
#
_entry.id   AF-A0A9D8PHB1-F1
#
_cell.length_a   1.000
_cell.length_b   1.000
_cell.length_c   1.000
_cell.angle_alpha   90.00
_cell.angle_beta   90.00
_cell.angle_gamma   90.00
#
_symmetry.space_group_name_H-M   'P 1'
#
loop_
_entity.id
_entity.type
_entity.pdbx_description
1 polymer ?
#
loop_
_entity_poly.entity_id
_entity_poly.type
_entity_poly.pdbx_seq_one_letter_code
_entity_poly.pdbx_strand_id
1 'polypeptide(L)'
;MAGQVSAETERVAQSSTGGTAIAGKTAKGMGQVKSTTEQLAGRVRDLGQRSGQIGAIVETIGDIAAQTNLLALNAAIEAARAGNHGKGFAVVADEVRKLAERAAKATKEIAEMIRAVQIGASEAVEAMQETGEDVTSAVTLTGQASDAFQAISAATRASIGRVQAIRGAIANLQETSDTLGGAVNSAASVAGRNRESAEAMSQTSQIVVESLDRVSAVVEENTAATEQMAASSTEVTQSIENIAGVSEENSASVEEVSAQVQEVAASAHTLLDLARILQEVVAQFRVLEDGAAAAPAPPPAVTPTPMATVRANGNDRKMYEMRA
;
A
#
# COMPACT_ATOMS: atom_id res chain seq x y z
N MET A 1 -23.74 4.83 -1.48
CA MET A 1 -23.40 5.74 -0.37
C MET A 1 -22.91 7.12 -0.83
N ALA A 2 -21.77 7.28 -1.49
CA ALA A 2 -21.24 8.62 -1.79
C ALA A 2 -22.15 9.52 -2.66
N GLY A 3 -22.93 8.93 -3.58
CA GLY A 3 -23.93 9.68 -4.37
C GLY A 3 -25.10 10.20 -3.54
N GLN A 4 -25.58 9.41 -2.56
CA GLN A 4 -26.64 9.82 -1.64
C GLN A 4 -26.16 10.93 -0.71
N VAL A 5 -24.93 10.85 -0.20
CA VAL A 5 -24.35 11.92 0.64
C VAL A 5 -24.24 13.21 -0.16
N SER A 6 -23.77 13.16 -1.41
CA SER A 6 -23.70 14.35 -2.28
C SER A 6 -25.09 14.98 -2.51
N ALA A 7 -26.09 14.16 -2.84
CA ALA A 7 -27.45 14.63 -3.07
C ALA A 7 -28.08 15.26 -1.83
N GLU A 8 -27.89 14.66 -0.65
CA GLU A 8 -28.40 15.21 0.61
C GLU A 8 -27.71 16.53 0.96
N THR A 9 -26.39 16.61 0.73
CA THR A 9 -25.60 17.83 0.94
C THR A 9 -26.07 18.95 0.01
N GLU A 10 -26.34 18.66 -1.27
CA GLU A 10 -26.93 19.59 -2.22
C GLU A 10 -28.30 20.12 -1.74
N ARG A 11 -29.16 19.21 -1.24
CA ARG A 11 -30.47 19.54 -0.68
C ARG A 11 -30.36 20.48 0.51
N VAL A 12 -29.43 20.23 1.43
CA VAL A 12 -29.19 21.10 2.59
C VAL A 12 -28.68 22.48 2.16
N ALA A 13 -27.81 22.55 1.15
CA ALA A 13 -27.32 23.83 0.61
C ALA A 13 -28.45 24.64 -0.04
N GLN A 14 -29.32 23.98 -0.80
CA GLN A 14 -30.49 24.58 -1.42
C GLN A 14 -31.49 25.06 -0.36
N SER A 15 -31.77 24.23 0.65
CA SER A 15 -32.65 24.59 1.77
C SER A 15 -32.12 25.79 2.55
N SER A 16 -30.81 25.83 2.81
CA SER A 16 -30.16 26.97 3.49
C SER A 16 -30.25 28.25 2.66
N THR A 17 -30.03 28.16 1.35
CA THR A 17 -30.21 29.30 0.44
C THR A 17 -31.66 29.80 0.43
N GLY A 18 -32.62 28.88 0.45
CA GLY A 18 -34.03 29.19 0.63
C GLY A 18 -34.32 29.87 1.97
N GLY A 19 -33.70 29.39 3.05
CA GLY A 19 -33.76 29.98 4.39
C GLY A 19 -33.27 31.43 4.41
N THR A 20 -32.09 31.70 3.84
CA THR A 20 -31.57 33.08 3.68
C THR A 20 -32.53 33.97 2.90
N ALA A 21 -33.13 33.45 1.82
CA ALA A 21 -34.08 34.22 1.01
C ALA A 21 -35.38 34.54 1.78
N ILE A 22 -35.89 33.58 2.55
CA ILE A 22 -37.07 33.78 3.41
C ILE A 22 -36.74 34.79 4.50
N ALA A 23 -35.61 34.66 5.19
CA ALA A 23 -35.15 35.62 6.19
C ALA A 23 -35.05 37.04 5.61
N GLY A 24 -34.48 37.20 4.42
CA GLY A 24 -34.43 38.50 3.74
C GLY A 24 -35.83 39.09 3.44
N LYS A 25 -36.78 38.26 3.02
CA LYS A 25 -38.18 38.70 2.81
C LYS A 25 -38.84 39.10 4.12
N THR A 26 -38.63 38.33 5.19
CA THR A 26 -39.15 38.62 6.53
C THR A 26 -38.59 39.95 7.06
N ALA A 27 -37.28 40.18 6.94
CA ALA A 27 -36.65 41.44 7.35
C ALA A 27 -37.23 42.64 6.59
N LYS A 28 -37.45 42.50 5.28
CA LYS A 28 -38.13 43.54 4.47
C LYS A 28 -39.57 43.78 4.93
N GLY A 29 -40.33 42.72 5.20
CA GLY A 29 -41.69 42.81 5.73
C GLY A 29 -41.74 43.52 7.09
N MET A 30 -40.84 43.18 8.00
CA MET A 30 -40.69 43.86 9.29
C MET A 30 -40.34 45.34 9.11
N GLY A 31 -39.50 45.71 8.14
CA GLY A 31 -39.24 47.11 7.80
C GLY A 31 -40.50 47.86 7.36
N GLN A 32 -41.40 47.21 6.62
CA GLN A 32 -42.69 47.81 6.24
C GLN A 32 -43.64 47.95 7.43
N VAL A 33 -43.68 46.96 8.33
CA VAL A 33 -44.44 47.03 9.58
C VAL A 33 -43.96 48.21 10.41
N LYS A 34 -42.65 48.35 10.63
CA LYS A 34 -42.05 49.48 11.36
C LYS A 34 -42.50 50.83 10.79
N SER A 35 -42.36 51.02 9.48
CA SER A 35 -42.78 52.28 8.84
C SER A 35 -44.28 52.55 8.98
N THR A 36 -45.12 51.51 8.88
CA THR A 36 -46.57 51.64 9.04
C THR A 36 -46.94 52.00 10.48
N THR A 37 -46.29 51.39 11.46
CA THR A 37 -46.47 51.69 12.89
C THR A 37 -46.06 53.13 13.21
N GLU A 38 -44.93 53.62 12.67
CA GLU A 38 -44.49 55.01 12.83
C GLU A 38 -45.51 56.00 12.23
N GLN A 39 -46.04 55.71 11.03
CA GLN A 39 -47.09 56.53 10.41
C GLN A 39 -48.38 56.52 11.24
N LEU A 40 -48.77 55.36 11.78
CA LEU A 40 -49.96 55.24 12.60
C LEU A 40 -49.82 56.03 13.91
N ALA A 41 -48.66 55.94 14.56
CA ALA A 41 -48.35 56.73 15.76
C ALA A 41 -48.44 58.24 15.49
N GLY A 42 -48.01 58.69 14.30
CA GLY A 42 -48.21 60.07 13.84
C GLY A 42 -49.69 60.45 13.76
N ARG A 43 -50.52 59.65 13.08
CA ARG A 43 -51.96 59.91 12.93
C ARG A 43 -52.72 59.89 14.26
N VAL A 44 -52.35 59.02 15.19
CA VAL A 44 -52.97 58.97 16.52
C VAL A 44 -52.56 60.18 17.36
N ARG A 45 -51.31 60.64 17.23
CA ARG A 45 -50.86 61.89 17.88
C ARG A 45 -51.64 63.10 17.36
N ASP A 46 -51.87 63.17 16.04
CA ASP A 46 -52.71 64.21 15.43
C ASP A 46 -54.15 64.16 15.95
N LEU A 47 -54.72 62.94 16.12
CA LEU A 47 -56.04 62.76 16.72
C LEU A 47 -56.07 63.28 18.16
N GLY A 48 -55.06 62.96 18.97
CA GLY A 48 -54.93 63.48 20.33
C GLY A 48 -54.89 65.01 20.38
N GLN A 49 -54.13 65.64 19.47
CA GLN A 49 -54.07 67.10 19.36
C GLN A 49 -55.43 67.71 18.96
N ARG A 50 -56.10 67.15 17.95
CA ARG A 50 -57.43 67.60 17.51
C ARG A 50 -58.48 67.44 18.61
N SER A 51 -58.44 66.35 19.36
CA SER A 51 -59.29 66.14 20.53
C SER A 51 -59.04 67.20 21.62
N GLY A 52 -57.79 67.61 21.82
CA GLY A 52 -57.46 68.73 22.70
C GLY A 52 -58.06 70.06 22.24
N GLN A 53 -58.02 70.35 20.94
CA GLN A 53 -58.68 71.54 20.38
C GLN A 53 -60.19 71.52 20.57
N ILE A 54 -60.82 70.36 20.35
CA ILE A 54 -62.26 70.17 20.61
C ILE A 54 -62.55 70.37 22.11
N GLY A 55 -61.71 69.85 23.00
CA GLY A 55 -61.83 70.05 24.44
C GLY A 55 -61.88 71.52 24.84
N ALA A 56 -61.01 72.36 24.28
CA ALA A 56 -61.01 73.81 24.53
C ALA A 56 -62.28 74.52 24.02
N ILE A 57 -62.81 74.07 22.87
CA ILE A 57 -64.09 74.58 22.34
C ILE A 57 -65.25 74.17 23.27
N VAL A 58 -65.29 72.92 23.72
CA VAL A 58 -66.32 72.41 24.62
C VAL A 58 -66.30 73.13 25.97
N GLU A 59 -65.12 73.44 26.50
CA GLU A 59 -64.94 74.27 27.69
C GLU A 59 -65.53 75.68 27.49
N THR A 60 -65.23 76.32 26.36
CA THR A 60 -65.79 77.64 26.00
C THR A 60 -67.32 77.61 25.91
N ILE A 61 -67.90 76.54 25.32
CA ILE A 61 -69.37 76.39 25.24
C ILE A 61 -69.96 76.19 26.64
N GLY A 62 -69.27 75.46 27.51
CA GLY A 62 -69.64 75.30 28.92
C GLY A 62 -69.70 76.64 29.65
N ASP A 63 -68.70 77.50 29.45
CA ASP A 63 -68.65 78.85 30.01
C ASP A 63 -69.79 79.73 29.46
N ILE A 64 -70.06 79.67 28.15
CA ILE A 64 -71.19 80.38 27.52
C ILE A 64 -72.52 79.90 28.11
N ALA A 65 -72.69 78.59 28.31
CA ALA A 65 -73.90 78.03 28.92
C ALA A 65 -74.07 78.52 30.36
N ALA A 66 -72.98 78.55 31.16
CA ALA A 66 -73.01 79.09 32.52
C ALA A 66 -73.36 80.59 32.55
N GLN A 67 -72.77 81.38 31.66
CA GLN A 67 -73.09 82.81 31.54
C GLN A 67 -74.52 83.05 31.09
N THR A 68 -75.00 82.28 30.11
CA THR A 68 -76.40 82.34 29.62
C THR A 68 -77.37 81.98 30.73
N ASN A 69 -77.04 80.99 31.56
CA ASN A 69 -77.84 80.61 32.72
C ASN A 69 -77.96 81.77 33.74
N LEU A 70 -76.85 82.47 34.01
CA LEU A 70 -76.85 83.66 34.88
C LEU A 70 -77.64 84.83 34.28
N LEU A 71 -77.52 85.07 32.98
CA LEU A 71 -78.29 86.10 32.28
C LEU A 71 -79.80 85.79 32.32
N ALA A 72 -80.17 84.54 32.09
CA ALA A 72 -81.56 84.08 32.15
C ALA A 72 -82.14 84.21 33.57
N LEU A 73 -81.35 83.91 34.60
CA LEU A 73 -81.74 84.14 35.99
C LEU A 73 -81.99 85.63 36.27
N ASN A 74 -81.09 86.51 35.85
CA ASN A 74 -81.26 87.96 36.02
C ASN A 74 -82.50 88.47 35.27
N ALA A 75 -82.76 87.96 34.06
CA ALA A 75 -83.96 88.29 33.29
C ALA A 75 -85.24 87.80 33.98
N ALA A 76 -85.23 86.61 34.60
CA ALA A 76 -86.37 86.09 35.36
C ALA A 76 -86.67 86.95 36.61
N ILE A 77 -85.63 87.43 37.30
CA ILE A 77 -85.76 88.35 38.44
C ILE A 77 -86.38 89.67 38.00
N GLU A 78 -85.89 90.27 36.91
CA GLU A 78 -86.40 91.55 36.43
C GLU A 78 -87.83 91.41 35.88
N ALA A 79 -88.16 90.29 35.23
CA ALA A 79 -89.51 89.97 34.80
C ALA A 79 -90.48 89.81 35.98
N ALA A 80 -90.04 89.22 37.10
CA ALA A 80 -90.83 89.16 38.33
C ALA A 80 -91.03 90.57 38.93
N ARG A 81 -90.02 91.44 38.83
CA ARG A 81 -90.05 92.82 39.31
C ARG A 81 -91.03 93.71 38.54
N ALA A 82 -91.21 93.47 37.24
CA ALA A 82 -92.19 94.14 36.38
C ALA A 82 -93.66 93.72 36.62
N GLY A 83 -93.91 92.80 37.56
CA GLY A 83 -95.25 92.39 37.97
C GLY A 83 -96.09 91.81 36.82
N ASN A 84 -97.30 92.31 36.61
CA ASN A 84 -98.23 91.78 35.61
C ASN A 84 -97.73 91.95 34.16
N HIS A 85 -96.91 92.96 33.88
CA HIS A 85 -96.37 93.22 32.54
C HIS A 85 -95.18 92.29 32.18
N GLY A 86 -94.53 91.70 33.19
CA GLY A 86 -93.37 90.82 32.99
C GLY A 86 -93.69 89.32 32.87
N LYS A 87 -94.96 88.91 33.03
CA LYS A 87 -95.35 87.49 33.05
C LYS A 87 -94.91 86.70 31.81
N GLY A 88 -95.01 87.28 30.62
CA GLY A 88 -94.54 86.64 29.38
C GLY A 88 -93.02 86.51 29.32
N PHE A 89 -92.29 87.53 29.77
CA PHE A 89 -90.82 87.52 29.83
C PHE A 89 -90.29 86.53 30.87
N ALA A 90 -90.99 86.35 32.00
CA ALA A 90 -90.61 85.39 33.03
C ALA A 90 -90.62 83.95 32.52
N VAL A 91 -91.62 83.60 31.68
CA VAL A 91 -91.71 82.27 31.06
C VAL A 91 -90.54 82.04 30.09
N VAL A 92 -90.23 83.04 29.25
CA VAL A 92 -89.09 82.96 28.32
C VAL A 92 -87.77 82.83 29.08
N ALA A 93 -87.58 83.60 30.14
CA ALA A 93 -86.37 83.56 30.95
C ALA A 93 -86.16 82.18 31.62
N ASP A 94 -87.22 81.55 32.15
CA ASP A 94 -87.11 80.21 32.74
C ASP A 94 -86.83 79.12 31.68
N GLU A 95 -87.33 79.27 30.45
CA GLU A 95 -87.03 78.35 29.34
C GLU A 95 -85.58 78.49 28.87
N VAL A 96 -85.06 79.72 28.74
CA VAL A 96 -83.65 79.97 28.42
C VAL A 96 -82.74 79.41 29.51
N ARG A 97 -83.11 79.58 30.79
CA ARG A 97 -82.38 79.02 31.94
C ARG A 97 -82.29 77.48 31.83
N LYS A 98 -83.42 76.80 31.61
CA LYS A 98 -83.44 75.34 31.43
C LYS A 98 -82.62 74.89 30.23
N LEU A 99 -82.65 75.63 29.12
CA LEU A 99 -81.84 75.32 27.94
C LEU A 99 -80.34 75.45 28.25
N ALA A 100 -79.94 76.49 28.97
CA ALA A 100 -78.57 76.72 29.40
C ALA A 100 -78.08 75.61 30.36
N GLU A 101 -78.90 75.17 31.32
CA GLU A 101 -78.59 74.04 32.20
C GLU A 101 -78.42 72.73 31.42
N ARG A 102 -79.29 72.46 30.43
CA ARG A 102 -79.15 71.30 29.55
C ARG A 102 -77.88 71.36 28.70
N ALA A 103 -77.53 72.54 28.17
CA ALA A 103 -76.30 72.74 27.41
C ALA A 103 -75.05 72.54 28.27
N ALA A 104 -75.05 73.04 29.52
CA ALA A 104 -73.96 72.82 30.48
C ALA A 104 -73.80 71.32 30.84
N LYS A 105 -74.91 70.59 30.99
CA LYS A 105 -74.85 69.13 31.20
C LYS A 105 -74.27 68.40 29.99
N ALA A 106 -74.76 68.70 28.79
CA ALA A 106 -74.29 68.06 27.56
C ALA A 106 -72.81 68.35 27.27
N THR A 107 -72.34 69.58 27.50
CA THR A 107 -70.92 69.93 27.34
C THR A 107 -70.02 69.19 28.33
N LYS A 108 -70.48 68.97 29.57
CA LYS A 108 -69.76 68.14 30.54
C LYS A 108 -69.61 66.68 30.06
N GLU A 109 -70.69 66.08 29.57
CA GLU A 109 -70.67 64.71 29.01
C GLU A 109 -69.73 64.62 27.80
N ILE A 110 -69.72 65.63 26.92
CA ILE A 110 -68.78 65.72 25.79
C ILE A 110 -67.34 65.85 26.28
N ALA A 111 -67.07 66.67 27.30
CA ALA A 111 -65.73 66.82 27.86
C ALA A 111 -65.18 65.51 28.43
N GLU A 112 -66.03 64.70 29.08
CA GLU A 112 -65.67 63.36 29.55
C GLU A 112 -65.32 62.42 28.38
N MET A 113 -66.11 62.43 27.29
CA MET A 113 -65.80 61.66 26.08
C MET A 113 -64.49 62.09 25.43
N ILE A 114 -64.21 63.40 25.35
CA ILE A 114 -62.95 63.92 24.80
C ILE A 114 -61.75 63.48 25.64
N ARG A 115 -61.85 63.52 26.98
CA ARG A 115 -60.80 63.01 27.85
C ARG A 115 -60.53 61.52 27.62
N ALA A 116 -61.58 60.71 27.48
CA ALA A 116 -61.42 59.29 27.18
C ALA A 116 -60.69 59.07 25.84
N VAL A 117 -61.02 59.85 24.81
CA VAL A 117 -60.31 59.79 23.50
C VAL A 117 -58.85 60.22 23.64
N GLN A 118 -58.54 61.23 24.43
CA GLN A 118 -57.17 61.68 24.67
C GLN A 118 -56.33 60.62 25.39
N ILE A 119 -56.88 59.99 26.43
CA ILE A 119 -56.23 58.89 27.16
C ILE A 119 -55.97 57.72 26.21
N GLY A 120 -57.00 57.27 25.48
CA GLY A 120 -56.85 56.17 24.52
C GLY A 120 -55.87 56.47 23.38
N ALA A 121 -55.78 57.73 22.93
CA ALA A 121 -54.77 58.14 21.95
C ALA A 121 -53.34 58.08 22.52
N SER A 122 -53.15 58.45 23.79
CA SER A 122 -51.85 58.34 24.46
C SER A 122 -51.42 56.88 24.63
N GLU A 123 -52.31 56.03 25.16
CA GLU A 123 -52.06 54.59 25.33
C GLU A 123 -51.75 53.91 23.99
N ALA A 124 -52.47 54.27 22.93
CA ALA A 124 -52.21 53.74 21.59
C ALA A 124 -50.84 54.15 21.05
N VAL A 125 -50.36 55.37 21.32
CA VAL A 125 -49.01 55.80 20.93
C VAL A 125 -47.94 55.03 21.69
N GLU A 126 -48.13 54.79 22.99
CA GLU A 126 -47.20 53.99 23.82
C GLU A 126 -47.11 52.55 23.33
N ALA A 127 -48.24 51.89 23.08
CA ALA A 127 -48.27 50.53 22.51
C ALA A 127 -47.60 50.45 21.12
N MET A 128 -47.71 51.51 20.31
CA MET A 128 -47.03 51.58 19.01
C MET A 128 -45.51 51.75 19.16
N GLN A 129 -45.03 52.41 20.21
CA GLN A 129 -43.59 52.52 20.50
C GLN A 129 -43.02 51.16 20.89
N GLU A 130 -43.68 50.44 21.80
CA GLU A 130 -43.31 49.07 22.18
C GLU A 130 -43.28 48.13 20.96
N THR A 131 -44.32 48.19 20.12
CA THR A 131 -44.37 47.44 18.85
C THR A 131 -43.18 47.80 17.94
N GLY A 132 -42.73 49.05 17.93
CA GLY A 132 -41.56 49.48 17.15
C GLY A 132 -40.24 48.88 17.65
N GLU A 133 -40.11 48.70 18.97
CA GLU A 133 -38.97 48.01 19.59
C GLU A 133 -38.99 46.52 19.26
N ASP A 134 -40.14 45.87 19.40
CA ASP A 134 -40.34 44.46 19.06
C ASP A 134 -39.98 44.16 17.60
N VAL A 135 -40.42 45.02 16.68
CA VAL A 135 -40.09 44.90 15.26
C VAL A 135 -38.58 45.06 15.03
N THR A 136 -37.92 45.95 15.76
CA THR A 136 -36.45 46.13 15.66
C THR A 136 -35.71 44.88 16.17
N SER A 137 -36.19 44.28 17.26
CA SER A 137 -35.68 42.99 17.76
C SER A 137 -35.90 41.87 16.74
N ALA A 138 -37.10 41.79 16.15
CA ALA A 138 -37.43 40.80 15.12
C ALA A 138 -36.54 40.91 13.88
N VAL A 139 -36.21 42.13 13.43
CA VAL A 139 -35.25 42.35 12.33
C VAL A 139 -33.86 41.82 12.69
N THR A 140 -33.40 42.08 13.92
CA THR A 140 -32.09 41.62 14.40
C THR A 140 -32.02 40.08 14.45
N LEU A 141 -33.03 39.44 15.04
CA LEU A 141 -33.14 37.96 15.09
C LEU A 141 -33.22 37.35 13.68
N THR A 142 -33.95 37.99 12.77
CA THR A 142 -34.03 37.55 11.38
C THR A 142 -32.68 37.67 10.67
N GLY A 143 -31.89 38.71 10.99
CA GLY A 143 -30.50 38.85 10.52
C GLY A 143 -29.62 37.72 11.01
N GLN A 144 -29.65 37.41 12.31
CA GLN A 144 -28.91 36.28 12.89
C GLN A 144 -29.29 34.93 12.26
N ALA A 145 -30.58 34.72 11.98
CA ALA A 145 -31.04 33.53 11.26
C ALA A 145 -30.49 33.46 9.83
N SER A 146 -30.45 34.60 9.13
CA SER A 146 -29.84 34.70 7.79
C SER A 146 -28.36 34.32 7.81
N ASP A 147 -27.61 34.80 8.79
CA ASP A 147 -26.18 34.49 8.96
C ASP A 147 -25.96 33.01 9.27
N ALA A 148 -26.80 32.42 10.13
CA ALA A 148 -26.77 30.99 10.41
C ALA A 148 -27.00 30.14 9.15
N PHE A 149 -27.98 30.51 8.30
CA PHE A 149 -28.20 29.83 7.02
C PHE A 149 -27.02 29.97 6.06
N GLN A 150 -26.36 31.14 6.03
CA GLN A 150 -25.15 31.33 5.21
C GLN A 150 -23.99 30.45 5.71
N ALA A 151 -23.80 30.36 7.02
CA ALA A 151 -22.80 29.49 7.62
C ALA A 151 -23.07 28.01 7.32
N ILE A 152 -24.32 27.56 7.39
CA ILE A 152 -24.71 26.20 7.00
C ILE A 152 -24.39 25.97 5.51
N SER A 153 -24.80 26.89 4.62
CA SER A 153 -24.50 26.78 3.19
C SER A 153 -23.00 26.65 2.90
N ALA A 154 -22.16 27.44 3.58
CA ALA A 154 -20.71 27.37 3.46
C ALA A 154 -20.14 26.02 3.96
N ALA A 155 -20.56 25.57 5.14
CA ALA A 155 -20.14 24.29 5.71
C ALA A 155 -20.54 23.10 4.83
N THR A 156 -21.74 23.16 4.26
CA THR A 156 -22.27 22.16 3.33
C THR A 156 -21.44 22.10 2.05
N ARG A 157 -21.07 23.24 1.44
CA ARG A 157 -20.18 23.27 0.27
C ARG A 157 -18.79 22.69 0.59
N ALA A 158 -18.24 23.00 1.77
CA ALA A 158 -16.98 22.42 2.20
C ALA A 158 -17.06 20.89 2.35
N SER A 159 -18.19 20.37 2.86
CA SER A 159 -18.45 18.93 2.93
C SER A 159 -18.51 18.27 1.57
N ILE A 160 -19.08 18.91 0.54
CA ILE A 160 -19.05 18.40 -0.85
C ILE A 160 -17.60 18.21 -1.32
N GLY A 161 -16.74 19.21 -1.08
CA GLY A 161 -15.32 19.13 -1.41
C GLY A 161 -14.60 17.97 -0.69
N ARG A 162 -14.89 17.78 0.61
CA ARG A 162 -14.33 16.65 1.38
C ARG A 162 -14.78 15.29 0.85
N VAL A 163 -16.06 15.14 0.46
CA VAL A 163 -16.57 13.90 -0.13
C VAL A 163 -15.90 13.59 -1.46
N GLN A 164 -15.63 14.61 -2.29
CA GLN A 164 -14.87 14.43 -3.53
C GLN A 164 -13.42 14.02 -3.27
N ALA A 165 -12.75 14.61 -2.28
CA ALA A 165 -11.40 14.22 -1.89
C ALA A 165 -11.34 12.77 -1.39
N ILE A 166 -12.32 12.34 -0.59
CA ILE A 166 -12.43 10.94 -0.13
C ILE A 166 -12.60 10.00 -1.33
N ARG A 167 -13.43 10.35 -2.31
CA ARG A 167 -13.57 9.54 -3.53
C ARG A 167 -12.25 9.37 -4.27
N GLY A 168 -11.46 10.44 -4.40
CA GLY A 168 -10.13 10.37 -5.01
C GLY A 168 -9.17 9.47 -4.23
N ALA A 169 -9.16 9.59 -2.90
CA ALA A 169 -8.33 8.73 -2.04
C ALA A 169 -8.71 7.24 -2.15
N ILE A 170 -10.01 6.94 -2.25
CA ILE A 170 -10.50 5.55 -2.46
C ILE A 170 -10.02 5.02 -3.82
N ALA A 171 -10.07 5.82 -4.88
CA ALA A 171 -9.59 5.41 -6.21
C ALA A 171 -8.09 5.08 -6.18
N ASN A 172 -7.27 5.95 -5.57
CA ASN A 172 -5.84 5.67 -5.39
C ASN A 172 -5.60 4.41 -4.56
N LEU A 173 -6.40 4.18 -3.51
CA LEU A 173 -6.28 2.99 -2.66
C LEU A 173 -6.60 1.71 -3.45
N GLN A 174 -7.58 1.75 -4.36
CA GLN A 174 -7.88 0.62 -5.25
C GLN A 174 -6.69 0.29 -6.16
N GLU A 175 -6.10 1.29 -6.81
CA GLU A 175 -4.89 1.11 -7.62
C GLU A 175 -3.72 0.54 -6.80
N THR A 176 -3.52 1.05 -5.58
CA THR A 176 -2.49 0.55 -4.67
C THR A 176 -2.78 -0.89 -4.23
N SER A 177 -4.04 -1.26 -4.07
CA SER A 177 -4.45 -2.63 -3.73
C SER A 177 -4.18 -3.60 -4.88
N ASP A 178 -4.42 -3.19 -6.13
CA ASP A 178 -4.16 -4.01 -7.31
C ASP A 178 -2.66 -4.26 -7.49
N THR A 179 -1.83 -3.22 -7.32
CA THR A 179 -0.36 -3.35 -7.37
C THR A 179 0.17 -4.25 -6.25
N LEU A 180 -0.38 -4.13 -5.03
CA LEU A 180 -0.04 -5.02 -3.92
C LEU A 180 -0.42 -6.48 -4.22
N GLY A 181 -1.59 -6.73 -4.81
CA GLY A 181 -2.00 -8.06 -5.25
C GLY A 181 -1.00 -8.68 -6.25
N GLY A 182 -0.53 -7.88 -7.22
CA GLY A 182 0.51 -8.30 -8.16
C GLY A 182 1.86 -8.61 -7.49
N ALA A 183 2.26 -7.80 -6.52
CA ALA A 183 3.49 -8.01 -5.74
C ALA A 183 3.42 -9.30 -4.92
N VAL A 184 2.27 -9.57 -4.28
CA VAL A 184 2.03 -10.82 -3.51
C VAL A 184 2.12 -12.05 -4.42
N ASN A 185 1.50 -12.01 -5.61
CA ASN A 185 1.60 -13.12 -6.57
C ASN A 185 3.04 -13.36 -7.04
N SER A 186 3.80 -12.28 -7.27
CA SER A 186 5.22 -12.37 -7.65
C SER A 186 6.07 -12.98 -6.52
N ALA A 187 5.83 -12.56 -5.28
CA ALA A 187 6.50 -13.13 -4.11
C ALA A 187 6.19 -14.63 -3.93
N ALA A 188 4.93 -15.04 -4.16
CA ALA A 188 4.54 -16.46 -4.14
C ALA A 188 5.29 -17.27 -5.21
N SER A 189 5.47 -16.73 -6.43
CA SER A 189 6.26 -17.36 -7.49
C SER A 189 7.74 -17.49 -7.12
N VAL A 190 8.35 -16.45 -6.53
CA VAL A 190 9.74 -16.49 -6.03
C VAL A 190 9.89 -17.56 -4.95
N ALA A 191 8.97 -17.60 -3.98
CA ALA A 191 8.98 -18.63 -2.94
C ALA A 191 8.87 -20.04 -3.51
N GLY A 192 8.08 -20.22 -4.58
CA GLY A 192 8.01 -21.47 -5.36
C GLY A 192 9.36 -21.88 -5.95
N ARG A 193 10.01 -20.98 -6.69
CA ARG A 193 11.33 -21.23 -7.31
C ARG A 193 12.44 -21.50 -6.28
N ASN A 194 12.39 -20.81 -5.14
CA ASN A 194 13.35 -21.03 -4.05
C ASN A 194 13.20 -22.44 -3.45
N ARG A 195 11.97 -22.94 -3.31
CA ARG A 195 11.73 -24.30 -2.82
C ARG A 195 12.30 -25.34 -3.78
N GLU A 196 12.02 -25.20 -5.08
CA GLU A 196 12.54 -26.08 -6.12
C GLU A 196 14.08 -26.06 -6.16
N SER A 197 14.68 -24.87 -6.03
CA SER A 197 16.15 -24.73 -5.96
C SER A 197 16.74 -25.40 -4.71
N ALA A 198 16.06 -25.30 -3.57
CA ALA A 198 16.48 -25.98 -2.34
C ALA A 198 16.40 -27.51 -2.47
N GLU A 199 15.36 -28.03 -3.12
CA GLU A 199 15.22 -29.46 -3.43
C GLU A 199 16.34 -29.95 -4.35
N ALA A 200 16.63 -29.21 -5.43
CA ALA A 200 17.73 -29.51 -6.36
C ALA A 200 19.11 -29.47 -5.67
N MET A 201 19.31 -28.50 -4.78
CA MET A 201 20.55 -28.39 -4.00
C MET A 201 20.71 -29.57 -3.03
N SER A 202 19.63 -29.99 -2.36
CA SER A 202 19.63 -31.17 -1.50
C SER A 202 20.02 -32.44 -2.27
N GLN A 203 19.43 -32.66 -3.46
CA GLN A 203 19.76 -33.79 -4.32
C GLN A 203 21.23 -33.74 -4.77
N THR A 204 21.71 -32.57 -5.18
CA THR A 204 23.11 -32.40 -5.58
C THR A 204 24.06 -32.68 -4.42
N SER A 205 23.73 -32.22 -3.21
CA SER A 205 24.51 -32.53 -2.01
C SER A 205 24.58 -34.04 -1.75
N GLN A 206 23.49 -34.78 -1.97
CA GLN A 206 23.48 -36.24 -1.83
C GLN A 206 24.41 -36.91 -2.86
N ILE A 207 24.36 -36.46 -4.13
CA ILE A 207 25.24 -36.95 -5.20
C ILE A 207 26.72 -36.66 -4.88
N VAL A 208 27.02 -35.49 -4.31
CA VAL A 208 28.37 -35.12 -3.90
C VAL A 208 28.88 -36.05 -2.80
N VAL A 209 28.05 -36.36 -1.79
CA VAL A 209 28.41 -37.31 -0.73
C VAL A 209 28.70 -38.69 -1.30
N GLU A 210 27.84 -39.21 -2.18
CA GLU A 210 28.06 -40.51 -2.83
C GLU A 210 29.34 -40.51 -3.69
N SER A 211 29.63 -39.40 -4.37
CA SER A 211 30.85 -39.27 -5.16
C SER A 211 32.10 -39.24 -4.28
N LEU A 212 32.02 -38.63 -3.09
CA LEU A 212 33.11 -38.64 -2.10
C LEU A 212 33.38 -40.06 -1.58
N ASP A 213 32.35 -40.85 -1.30
CA ASP A 213 32.51 -42.26 -0.90
C ASP A 213 33.23 -43.06 -1.99
N ARG A 214 32.85 -42.86 -3.27
CA ARG A 214 33.54 -43.49 -4.41
C ARG A 214 34.99 -43.06 -4.54
N VAL A 215 35.29 -41.77 -4.36
CA VAL A 215 36.68 -41.28 -4.38
C VAL A 215 37.48 -41.89 -3.24
N SER A 216 36.91 -41.99 -2.03
CA SER A 216 37.58 -42.64 -0.90
C SER A 216 37.93 -44.10 -1.19
N ALA A 217 37.01 -44.85 -1.79
CA ALA A 217 37.25 -46.24 -2.19
C ALA A 217 38.39 -46.34 -3.22
N VAL A 218 38.43 -45.46 -4.23
CA VAL A 218 39.53 -45.41 -5.21
C VAL A 218 40.85 -45.03 -4.55
N VAL A 219 40.84 -44.15 -3.54
CA VAL A 219 42.04 -43.79 -2.78
C VAL A 219 42.56 -44.97 -1.97
N GLU A 220 41.68 -45.75 -1.32
CA GLU A 220 42.07 -46.99 -0.62
C GLU A 220 42.66 -48.02 -1.58
N GLU A 221 42.03 -48.24 -2.74
CA GLU A 221 42.53 -49.13 -3.80
C GLU A 221 43.92 -48.68 -4.30
N ASN A 222 44.09 -47.39 -4.61
CA ASN A 222 45.36 -46.85 -5.05
C ASN A 222 46.45 -46.97 -3.97
N THR A 223 46.08 -46.81 -2.70
CA THR A 223 47.01 -46.97 -1.56
C THR A 223 47.48 -48.42 -1.49
N ALA A 224 46.55 -49.39 -1.53
CA ALA A 224 46.88 -50.81 -1.53
C ALA A 224 47.71 -51.23 -2.75
N ALA A 225 47.38 -50.72 -3.94
CA ALA A 225 48.16 -50.95 -5.16
C ALA A 225 49.58 -50.38 -5.03
N THR A 226 49.73 -49.21 -4.40
CA THR A 226 51.03 -48.59 -4.15
C THR A 226 51.86 -49.41 -3.16
N GLU A 227 51.26 -49.94 -2.09
CA GLU A 227 51.92 -50.85 -1.14
C GLU A 227 52.37 -52.15 -1.81
N GLN A 228 51.50 -52.78 -2.61
CA GLN A 228 51.83 -53.98 -3.38
C GLN A 228 52.96 -53.70 -4.38
N MET A 229 52.93 -52.54 -5.04
CA MET A 229 53.97 -52.12 -5.97
C MET A 229 55.32 -51.94 -5.25
N ALA A 230 55.33 -51.35 -4.05
CA ALA A 230 56.55 -51.23 -3.25
C ALA A 230 57.13 -52.60 -2.85
N ALA A 231 56.27 -53.54 -2.45
CA ALA A 231 56.69 -54.92 -2.15
C ALA A 231 57.27 -55.63 -3.38
N SER A 232 56.58 -55.57 -4.52
CA SER A 232 57.06 -56.15 -5.78
C SER A 232 58.38 -55.52 -6.24
N SER A 233 58.54 -54.20 -6.09
CA SER A 233 59.82 -53.53 -6.37
C SER A 233 60.96 -54.05 -5.49
N THR A 234 60.67 -54.42 -4.23
CA THR A 234 61.65 -55.03 -3.32
C THR A 234 62.02 -56.44 -3.77
N GLU A 235 61.03 -57.26 -4.14
CA GLU A 235 61.27 -58.61 -4.71
C GLU A 235 62.06 -58.56 -6.02
N VAL A 236 61.76 -57.60 -6.91
CA VAL A 236 62.52 -57.37 -8.14
C VAL A 236 63.96 -57.00 -7.80
N THR A 237 64.18 -56.14 -6.81
CA THR A 237 65.54 -55.78 -6.35
C THR A 237 66.28 -57.00 -5.81
N GLN A 238 65.63 -57.83 -4.97
CA GLN A 238 66.20 -59.07 -4.46
C GLN A 238 66.52 -60.07 -5.57
N SER A 239 65.65 -60.18 -6.56
CA SER A 239 65.87 -61.04 -7.73
C SER A 239 67.06 -60.56 -8.55
N ILE A 240 67.23 -59.24 -8.71
CA ILE A 240 68.41 -58.64 -9.34
C ILE A 240 69.68 -58.97 -8.55
N GLU A 241 69.67 -58.90 -7.22
CA GLU A 241 70.81 -59.32 -6.37
C GLU A 241 71.13 -60.80 -6.52
N ASN A 242 70.11 -61.67 -6.50
CA ASN A 242 70.29 -63.11 -6.72
C ASN A 242 70.88 -63.40 -8.11
N ILE A 243 70.39 -62.72 -9.16
CA ILE A 243 70.92 -62.84 -10.52
C ILE A 243 72.38 -62.37 -10.58
N ALA A 244 72.74 -61.29 -9.89
CA ALA A 244 74.11 -60.81 -9.81
C ALA A 244 75.02 -61.86 -9.13
N GLY A 245 74.59 -62.43 -8.00
CA GLY A 245 75.32 -63.48 -7.29
C GLY A 245 75.52 -64.75 -8.15
N VAL A 246 74.47 -65.23 -8.81
CA VAL A 246 74.58 -66.36 -9.76
C VAL A 246 75.48 -66.00 -10.94
N SER A 247 75.48 -64.76 -11.41
CA SER A 247 76.37 -64.32 -12.49
C SER A 247 77.85 -64.31 -12.07
N GLU A 248 78.15 -63.97 -10.81
CA GLU A 248 79.49 -64.09 -10.23
C GLU A 248 79.92 -65.56 -10.13
N GLU A 249 79.06 -66.44 -9.58
CA GLU A 249 79.31 -67.89 -9.50
C GLU A 249 79.52 -68.51 -10.89
N ASN A 250 78.68 -68.14 -11.86
CA ASN A 250 78.79 -68.62 -13.23
C ASN A 250 80.06 -68.10 -13.90
N SER A 251 80.50 -66.88 -13.60
CA SER A 251 81.78 -66.35 -14.08
C SER A 251 82.96 -67.12 -13.48
N ALA A 252 82.93 -67.42 -12.18
CA ALA A 252 83.94 -68.25 -11.52
C ALA A 252 83.95 -69.68 -12.08
N SER A 253 82.78 -70.26 -12.34
CA SER A 253 82.64 -71.57 -12.98
C SER A 253 83.20 -71.56 -14.41
N VAL A 254 83.00 -70.47 -15.16
CA VAL A 254 83.60 -70.29 -16.50
C VAL A 254 85.12 -70.20 -16.40
N GLU A 255 85.68 -69.50 -15.41
CA GLU A 255 87.12 -69.48 -15.17
C GLU A 255 87.67 -70.88 -14.83
N GLU A 256 86.99 -71.64 -13.97
CA GLU A 256 87.36 -73.01 -13.61
C GLU A 256 87.29 -73.97 -14.80
N VAL A 257 86.19 -73.94 -15.57
CA VAL A 257 86.04 -74.71 -16.81
C VAL A 257 87.11 -74.30 -17.82
N SER A 258 87.45 -73.02 -17.93
CA SER A 258 88.54 -72.56 -18.80
C SER A 258 89.89 -73.14 -18.37
N ALA A 259 90.19 -73.15 -17.07
CA ALA A 259 91.39 -73.79 -16.53
C ALA A 259 91.41 -75.30 -16.80
N GLN A 260 90.29 -76.00 -16.60
CA GLN A 260 90.13 -77.41 -16.98
C GLN A 260 90.35 -77.64 -18.48
N VAL A 261 89.82 -76.77 -19.34
CA VAL A 261 90.04 -76.85 -20.79
C VAL A 261 91.51 -76.66 -21.14
N GLN A 262 92.22 -75.73 -20.48
CA GLN A 262 93.67 -75.57 -20.65
C GLN A 262 94.44 -76.82 -20.19
N GLU A 263 94.06 -77.44 -19.08
CA GLU A 263 94.65 -78.69 -18.58
C GLU A 263 94.38 -79.87 -19.52
N VAL A 264 93.16 -79.98 -20.05
CA VAL A 264 92.78 -80.96 -21.07
C VAL A 264 93.57 -80.72 -22.36
N ALA A 265 93.75 -79.48 -22.78
CA ALA A 265 94.56 -79.13 -23.95
C ALA A 265 96.03 -79.48 -23.75
N ALA A 266 96.59 -79.21 -22.56
CA ALA A 266 97.94 -79.63 -22.19
C ALA A 266 98.07 -81.17 -22.18
N SER A 267 97.06 -81.87 -21.68
CA SER A 267 96.99 -83.35 -21.69
C SER A 267 96.85 -83.91 -23.11
N ALA A 268 96.11 -83.22 -24.00
CA ALA A 268 96.03 -83.57 -25.41
C ALA A 268 97.35 -83.32 -26.13
N HIS A 269 98.07 -82.25 -25.77
CA HIS A 269 99.43 -81.98 -26.27
C HIS A 269 100.43 -83.04 -25.81
N THR A 270 100.41 -83.45 -24.54
CA THR A 270 101.28 -84.53 -24.05
C THR A 270 100.92 -85.87 -24.70
N LEU A 271 99.64 -86.16 -24.96
CA LEU A 271 99.21 -87.32 -25.73
C LEU A 271 99.69 -87.26 -27.19
N LEU A 272 99.66 -86.09 -27.82
CA LEU A 272 100.19 -85.88 -29.17
C LEU A 272 101.71 -86.04 -29.22
N ASP A 273 102.43 -85.54 -28.22
CA ASP A 273 103.87 -85.76 -28.08
C ASP A 273 104.19 -87.24 -27.86
N LEU A 274 103.41 -87.95 -27.04
CA LEU A 274 103.52 -89.40 -26.87
C LEU A 274 103.26 -90.15 -28.19
N ALA A 275 102.23 -89.73 -28.94
CA ALA A 275 101.91 -90.31 -30.24
C ALA A 275 103.01 -90.05 -31.28
N ARG A 276 103.65 -88.88 -31.24
CA ARG A 276 104.80 -88.54 -32.09
C ARG A 276 106.04 -89.34 -31.73
N ILE A 277 106.35 -89.51 -30.45
CA ILE A 277 107.43 -90.40 -29.97
C ILE A 277 107.15 -91.84 -30.41
N LEU A 278 105.90 -92.29 -30.35
CA LEU A 278 105.52 -93.62 -30.84
C LEU A 278 105.75 -93.75 -32.35
N GLN A 279 105.41 -92.73 -33.15
CA GLN A 279 105.66 -92.72 -34.60
C GLN A 279 107.15 -92.69 -34.94
N GLU A 280 107.99 -92.00 -34.17
CA GLU A 280 109.46 -92.03 -34.33
C GLU A 280 110.07 -93.40 -33.98
N VAL A 281 109.55 -94.07 -32.94
CA VAL A 281 109.98 -95.43 -32.58
C VAL A 281 109.56 -96.46 -33.65
N VAL A 282 108.37 -96.31 -34.24
CA VAL A 282 107.89 -97.19 -35.32
C VAL A 282 108.68 -97.00 -36.62
N ALA A 283 109.24 -95.82 -36.87
CA ALA A 283 110.04 -95.55 -38.08
C ALA A 283 111.44 -96.20 -38.06
N GLN A 284 111.98 -96.59 -36.89
CA GLN A 284 113.32 -97.21 -36.78
C GLN A 284 113.37 -98.71 -37.11
N PHE A 285 112.24 -99.39 -37.33
CA PHE A 285 112.18 -100.87 -37.42
C PHE A 285 111.76 -101.46 -38.79
N ARG A 286 112.00 -100.78 -39.92
CA ARG A 286 111.72 -101.33 -41.26
C ARG A 286 112.96 -101.56 -42.13
N VAL A 287 113.56 -102.77 -42.09
CA VAL A 287 114.21 -103.47 -43.24
C VAL A 287 114.26 -105.00 -42.99
N LEU A 288 113.39 -105.79 -43.66
CA LEU A 288 113.63 -107.08 -44.34
C LEU A 288 112.29 -107.77 -44.70
N GLU A 289 112.24 -108.23 -45.96
CA GLU A 289 111.31 -109.17 -46.63
C GLU A 289 109.86 -108.79 -47.00
N ASP A 290 109.56 -109.16 -48.26
CA ASP A 290 108.36 -109.00 -49.08
C ASP A 290 107.15 -109.80 -48.56
N GLY A 291 105.94 -109.25 -48.76
CA GLY A 291 104.72 -110.07 -48.72
C GLY A 291 103.42 -109.33 -48.38
N ALA A 292 102.59 -109.15 -49.41
CA ALA A 292 101.12 -109.19 -49.41
C ALA A 292 100.32 -108.26 -48.44
N ALA A 293 99.71 -107.23 -49.02
CA ALA A 293 98.72 -106.35 -48.38
C ALA A 293 97.37 -107.05 -48.15
N ALA A 294 96.93 -107.07 -46.89
CA ALA A 294 95.61 -107.50 -46.41
C ALA A 294 94.95 -106.33 -45.65
N ALA A 295 93.77 -105.86 -46.11
CA ALA A 295 92.46 -106.07 -45.46
C ALA A 295 91.99 -104.80 -44.68
N PRO A 296 90.78 -104.74 -44.07
CA PRO A 296 89.63 -104.05 -44.67
C PRO A 296 88.91 -103.05 -43.73
N ALA A 297 87.86 -102.42 -44.31
CA ALA A 297 86.57 -102.04 -43.69
C ALA A 297 86.45 -100.68 -42.93
N PRO A 298 85.21 -100.10 -42.86
CA PRO A 298 84.92 -98.74 -43.34
C PRO A 298 84.19 -97.89 -42.26
N PRO A 299 83.24 -96.99 -42.60
CA PRO A 299 83.36 -95.52 -42.73
C PRO A 299 82.60 -94.80 -41.56
N PRO A 300 82.39 -93.46 -41.44
CA PRO A 300 81.75 -92.57 -42.43
C PRO A 300 82.25 -91.09 -42.46
N ALA A 301 81.97 -90.38 -43.54
CA ALA A 301 81.90 -88.92 -43.55
C ALA A 301 81.10 -88.43 -44.78
N VAL A 302 79.94 -87.81 -44.54
CA VAL A 302 79.34 -86.86 -45.50
C VAL A 302 78.55 -85.79 -44.72
N THR A 303 78.99 -84.55 -44.82
CA THR A 303 78.25 -83.29 -44.60
C THR A 303 77.67 -82.78 -45.94
N PRO A 304 76.86 -81.70 -46.01
CA PRO A 304 75.60 -81.41 -45.31
C PRO A 304 74.47 -80.89 -46.26
N THR A 305 73.29 -80.55 -45.69
CA THR A 305 72.07 -79.86 -46.24
C THR A 305 71.13 -80.66 -47.19
N PRO A 306 69.79 -80.37 -47.31
CA PRO A 306 68.82 -79.53 -46.55
C PRO A 306 67.39 -80.18 -46.36
N MET A 307 66.35 -79.36 -46.06
CA MET A 307 64.87 -79.55 -46.14
C MET A 307 64.12 -79.97 -44.85
N ALA A 308 63.23 -79.11 -44.33
CA ALA A 308 61.78 -78.99 -44.64
C ALA A 308 60.98 -80.17 -44.08
N THR A 309 60.23 -80.02 -42.99
CA THR A 309 58.79 -79.65 -42.90
C THR A 309 58.32 -80.28 -41.55
N VAL A 310 57.26 -79.95 -40.81
CA VAL A 310 55.93 -79.40 -41.12
C VAL A 310 55.20 -79.21 -39.77
N ARG A 311 54.34 -78.16 -39.68
CA ARG A 311 53.12 -78.01 -38.84
C ARG A 311 53.31 -78.01 -37.30
N ALA A 312 52.50 -77.35 -36.49
CA ALA A 312 51.15 -76.76 -36.53
C ALA A 312 51.12 -75.73 -35.36
N ASN A 313 50.20 -74.79 -35.16
CA ASN A 313 48.98 -74.34 -35.81
C ASN A 313 48.69 -72.97 -35.17
N GLY A 314 48.56 -71.92 -35.99
CA GLY A 314 47.88 -70.68 -35.59
C GLY A 314 46.40 -70.80 -35.93
N ASN A 315 45.54 -70.19 -35.13
CA ASN A 315 44.13 -70.07 -35.45
C ASN A 315 43.67 -68.63 -35.18
N ASP A 316 43.62 -67.84 -36.26
CA ASP A 316 42.95 -66.56 -36.36
C ASP A 316 41.43 -66.76 -36.34
N ARG A 317 40.71 -65.90 -35.60
CA ARG A 317 39.32 -65.53 -35.93
C ARG A 317 39.05 -64.05 -35.63
N LYS A 318 38.96 -63.30 -36.73
CA LYS A 318 38.09 -62.16 -37.08
C LYS A 318 37.08 -61.70 -36.02
N MET A 319 36.89 -60.37 -35.92
CA MET A 319 35.57 -59.73 -36.09
C MET A 319 35.71 -58.26 -36.52
N TYR A 320 34.88 -57.89 -37.50
CA TYR A 320 34.52 -56.54 -37.96
C TYR A 320 33.46 -55.94 -37.03
N GLU A 321 33.39 -54.61 -36.91
CA GLU A 321 32.21 -53.74 -36.73
C GLU A 321 32.70 -52.32 -36.36
N MET A 322 32.04 -51.19 -36.55
CA MET A 322 31.02 -50.68 -37.47
C MET A 322 30.94 -49.16 -37.16
N ARG A 323 30.43 -48.38 -38.12
CA ARG A 323 30.13 -46.94 -38.04
C ARG A 323 29.26 -46.55 -36.83
N ALA A 324 29.54 -45.38 -36.25
CA ALA A 324 28.66 -44.20 -36.06
C ALA A 324 29.14 -43.36 -34.89
#